data_AF-A0A8J5IEV1-F1
#
_entry.id   AF-A0A8J5IEV1-F1
#
_cell.length_a   1.000
_cell.length_b   1.000
_cell.length_c   1.000
_cell.angle_alpha   90.00
_cell.angle_beta   90.00
_cell.angle_gamma   90.00
#
_symmetry.space_group_name_H-M   'P 1'
#
loop_
_entity.id
_entity.type
_entity.pdbx_description
1 polymer ?
#
loop_
_entity_poly.entity_id
_entity_poly.type
_entity_poly.pdbx_seq_one_letter_code
_entity_poly.pdbx_strand_id
1 'polypeptide(L)'
;MLERLLIQTADDISKCLKVLKKNLKKHDNRNLPGFHYRSTSKYCLKVDIRVVKDMVSELRYVAKRVCKSKTPSHSEVNAARISMNGTADALNDLKKAGRIYDQNRGLTSVELQGKMVEGGGIRKNAETVETLVKSTLCEHFSGFGALENQIAIVEKALLPW
;
A
#
# COMPACT_ATOMS: atom_id res chain seq x y z
N MET A 1 -21.85 2.36 -10.55
CA MET A 1 -21.15 1.17 -9.98
C MET A 1 -19.65 1.39 -9.91
N LEU A 2 -18.98 1.73 -11.03
CA LEU A 2 -17.53 2.03 -11.08
C LEU A 2 -17.09 3.12 -10.09
N GLU A 3 -17.79 4.26 -10.05
CA GLU A 3 -17.54 5.33 -9.06
C GLU A 3 -17.49 4.80 -7.62
N ARG A 4 -18.49 4.02 -7.22
CA ARG A 4 -18.59 3.50 -5.84
C ARG A 4 -17.39 2.62 -5.50
N LEU A 5 -16.94 1.78 -6.44
CA LEU A 5 -15.76 0.92 -6.24
C LEU A 5 -14.46 1.75 -6.15
N LEU A 6 -14.32 2.82 -6.93
CA LEU A 6 -13.18 3.74 -6.84
C LEU A 6 -13.14 4.42 -5.47
N ILE A 7 -14.28 4.93 -4.99
CA ILE A 7 -14.40 5.56 -3.66
C ILE A 7 -14.09 4.56 -2.55
N GLN A 8 -14.69 3.36 -2.62
CA GLN A 8 -14.49 2.31 -1.62
C GLN A 8 -13.00 1.92 -1.54
N THR A 9 -12.37 1.67 -2.68
CA THR A 9 -10.93 1.35 -2.76
C THR A 9 -10.09 2.47 -2.16
N ALA A 10 -10.40 3.73 -2.48
CA ALA A 10 -9.68 4.88 -1.93
C ALA A 10 -9.86 5.01 -0.41
N ASP A 11 -11.05 4.73 0.11
CA ASP A 11 -11.35 4.75 1.55
C ASP A 11 -10.62 3.64 2.30
N ASP A 12 -10.60 2.43 1.75
CA ASP A 12 -9.95 1.28 2.38
C ASP A 12 -8.43 1.46 2.42
N ILE A 13 -7.81 1.91 1.33
CA ILE A 13 -6.39 2.26 1.33
C ILE A 13 -6.11 3.41 2.30
N SER A 14 -6.95 4.45 2.35
CA SER A 14 -6.80 5.57 3.29
C SER A 14 -6.84 5.11 4.75
N LYS A 15 -7.76 4.20 5.09
CA LYS A 15 -7.87 3.60 6.44
C LYS A 15 -6.65 2.74 6.73
N CYS A 16 -6.25 1.89 5.79
CA CYS A 16 -5.06 1.04 5.89
C CYS A 16 -3.81 1.87 6.20
N LEU A 17 -3.56 2.96 5.47
CA LEU A 17 -2.39 3.83 5.72
C LEU A 17 -2.42 4.48 7.11
N LYS A 18 -3.61 4.80 7.64
CA LYS A 18 -3.74 5.32 9.02
C LYS A 18 -3.33 4.25 10.04
N VAL A 19 -3.74 3.00 9.83
CA VAL A 19 -3.36 1.87 10.70
C VAL A 19 -1.86 1.60 10.58
N LEU A 20 -1.32 1.54 9.36
CA LEU A 20 0.10 1.30 9.10
C LEU A 20 0.98 2.31 9.84
N LYS A 21 0.66 3.60 9.77
CA LYS A 21 1.40 4.64 10.50
C LYS A 21 1.41 4.44 12.02
N LYS A 22 0.32 3.90 12.59
CA LYS A 22 0.24 3.57 14.02
C LYS A 22 1.08 2.32 14.32
N ASN A 23 1.01 1.32 13.47
CA ASN A 23 1.78 0.08 13.58
C ASN A 23 3.28 0.33 13.50
N LEU A 24 3.75 1.12 12.53
CA LEU A 24 5.15 1.54 12.42
C LEU A 24 5.63 2.27 13.68
N LYS A 25 4.83 3.20 14.23
CA LYS A 25 5.16 3.87 15.49
C LYS A 25 5.32 2.87 16.65
N LYS A 26 4.42 1.88 16.75
CA LYS A 26 4.49 0.86 17.80
C LYS A 26 5.71 -0.04 17.63
N HIS A 27 6.01 -0.43 16.38
CA HIS A 27 7.20 -1.20 16.03
C HIS A 27 8.48 -0.45 16.41
N ASP A 28 8.59 0.82 16.00
CA ASP A 28 9.73 1.67 16.32
C ASP A 28 9.92 1.80 17.85
N ASN A 29 8.83 2.02 18.59
CA ASN A 29 8.91 2.11 20.05
C ASN A 29 9.37 0.81 20.73
N ARG A 30 9.04 -0.35 20.16
CA ARG A 30 9.39 -1.66 20.71
C ARG A 30 10.83 -2.06 20.37
N ASN A 31 11.23 -1.81 19.12
CA ASN A 31 12.47 -2.33 18.56
C ASN A 31 13.61 -1.29 18.57
N LEU A 32 13.30 -0.01 18.74
CA LEU A 32 14.26 1.10 18.68
C LEU A 32 14.09 2.12 19.84
N PRO A 33 14.06 1.69 21.11
CA PRO A 33 14.03 2.62 22.23
C PRO A 33 15.30 3.48 22.23
N GLY A 34 15.14 4.82 22.31
CA GLY A 34 16.26 5.77 22.38
C GLY A 34 16.95 6.12 21.05
N PHE A 35 16.49 5.58 19.91
CA PHE A 35 17.08 5.90 18.61
C PHE A 35 16.68 7.26 18.06
N HIS A 36 17.54 7.84 17.22
CA HIS A 36 17.23 9.06 16.48
C HIS A 36 16.01 8.88 15.59
N TYR A 37 15.07 9.83 15.67
CA TYR A 37 13.83 9.86 14.88
C TYR A 37 14.04 9.59 13.38
N ARG A 38 15.13 10.08 12.78
CA ARG A 38 15.44 9.88 11.35
C ARG A 38 15.75 8.43 10.95
N SER A 39 16.06 7.57 11.92
CA SER A 39 16.33 6.14 11.70
C SER A 39 15.09 5.25 11.87
N THR A 40 13.96 5.83 12.27
CA THR A 40 12.72 5.07 12.51
C THR A 40 12.07 4.64 11.20
N SER A 41 11.45 3.47 11.19
CA SER A 41 10.73 2.94 10.03
C SER A 41 9.63 3.91 9.59
N LYS A 42 8.94 4.52 10.56
CA LYS A 42 7.94 5.56 10.32
C LYS A 42 8.50 6.77 9.58
N TYR A 43 9.73 7.19 9.88
CA TYR A 43 10.36 8.31 9.19
C TYR A 43 10.80 7.92 7.78
N CYS A 44 11.45 6.76 7.63
CA CYS A 44 11.95 6.28 6.35
C CYS A 44 10.82 6.06 5.33
N LEU A 45 9.72 5.42 5.73
CA LEU A 45 8.57 5.15 4.84
C LEU A 45 7.65 6.37 4.66
N LYS A 46 7.94 7.52 5.29
CA LYS A 46 7.04 8.68 5.29
C LYS A 46 6.78 9.21 3.89
N VAL A 47 7.79 9.18 3.02
CA VAL A 47 7.69 9.68 1.64
C VAL A 47 6.78 8.76 0.83
N ASP A 48 7.03 7.45 0.85
CA ASP A 48 6.21 6.48 0.12
C ASP A 48 4.75 6.49 0.60
N ILE A 49 4.52 6.57 1.92
CA ILE A 49 3.16 6.72 2.47
C ILE A 49 2.48 7.99 1.95
N ARG A 50 3.21 9.08 1.74
CA ARG A 50 2.64 10.30 1.15
C ARG A 50 2.31 10.09 -0.32
N VAL A 51 3.19 9.47 -1.10
CA VAL A 51 2.93 9.16 -2.51
C VAL A 51 1.66 8.33 -2.66
N VAL A 52 1.49 7.27 -1.85
CA VAL A 52 0.24 6.47 -1.88
C VAL A 52 -0.98 7.34 -1.53
N LYS A 53 -0.89 8.22 -0.53
CA LYS A 53 -2.00 9.13 -0.18
C LYS A 53 -2.37 10.08 -1.33
N ASP A 54 -1.38 10.57 -2.06
CA ASP A 54 -1.59 11.46 -3.19
C ASP A 54 -2.29 10.69 -4.32
N MET A 55 -1.83 9.47 -4.64
CA MET A 55 -2.50 8.59 -5.61
C MET A 55 -3.93 8.21 -5.21
N VAL A 56 -4.18 7.98 -3.92
CA VAL A 56 -5.54 7.75 -3.39
C VAL A 56 -6.43 8.99 -3.56
N SER A 57 -5.85 10.19 -3.47
CA SER A 57 -6.60 11.44 -3.71
C SER A 57 -6.94 11.60 -5.18
N GLU A 58 -6.02 11.23 -6.08
CA GLU A 58 -6.29 11.13 -7.52
C GLU A 58 -7.39 10.10 -7.83
N LEU A 59 -7.37 8.94 -7.17
CA LEU A 59 -8.40 7.91 -7.34
C LEU A 59 -9.80 8.43 -6.98
N ARG A 60 -9.91 9.22 -5.89
CA ARG A 60 -11.17 9.90 -5.52
C ARG A 60 -11.56 10.99 -6.51
N TYR A 61 -10.58 11.73 -7.02
CA TYR A 61 -10.83 12.77 -8.01
C TYR A 61 -11.42 12.17 -9.30
N VAL A 62 -10.82 11.07 -9.79
CA VAL A 62 -11.33 10.34 -10.93
C VAL A 62 -12.73 9.78 -10.66
N ALA A 63 -12.98 9.22 -9.47
CA ALA A 63 -14.31 8.74 -9.10
C ALA A 63 -15.39 9.82 -9.24
N LYS A 64 -15.11 11.04 -8.74
CA LYS A 64 -16.02 12.18 -8.86
C LYS A 64 -16.27 12.61 -10.31
N ARG A 65 -15.32 12.40 -11.20
CA ARG A 65 -15.51 12.67 -12.64
C ARG A 65 -16.43 11.62 -13.27
N VAL A 66 -16.17 10.34 -13.01
CA VAL A 66 -17.00 9.21 -13.46
C VAL A 66 -18.46 9.32 -13.00
N CYS A 67 -18.72 9.90 -11.83
CA CYS A 67 -20.07 10.15 -11.30
C CYS A 67 -20.95 11.06 -12.19
N LYS A 68 -20.33 12.00 -12.91
CA LYS A 68 -21.06 13.07 -13.62
C LYS A 68 -21.69 12.60 -14.94
N SER A 69 -21.38 11.40 -15.41
CA SER A 69 -21.90 10.84 -16.66
C SER A 69 -22.89 9.69 -16.40
N LYS A 70 -24.01 9.65 -17.13
CA LYS A 70 -24.99 8.54 -17.08
C LYS A 70 -24.35 7.20 -17.44
N THR A 71 -23.35 7.25 -18.31
CA THR A 71 -22.49 6.14 -18.74
C THR A 71 -21.04 6.64 -18.75
N PRO A 72 -20.11 5.98 -18.06
CA PRO A 72 -18.70 6.36 -18.10
C PRO A 72 -18.19 6.38 -19.54
N SER A 73 -17.57 7.47 -19.95
CA SER A 73 -16.93 7.58 -21.27
C SER A 73 -15.62 6.79 -21.32
N HIS A 74 -15.14 6.47 -22.52
CA HIS A 74 -13.87 5.74 -22.71
C HIS A 74 -12.69 6.46 -22.03
N SER A 75 -12.65 7.78 -22.06
CA SER A 75 -11.59 8.57 -21.40
C SER A 75 -11.69 8.53 -19.87
N GLU A 76 -12.91 8.51 -19.31
CA GLU A 76 -13.13 8.37 -17.87
C GLU A 76 -12.75 6.99 -17.35
N VAL A 77 -13.07 5.93 -18.11
CA VAL A 77 -12.70 4.56 -17.77
C VAL A 77 -11.19 4.35 -17.88
N ASN A 78 -10.57 4.88 -18.93
CA ASN A 78 -9.11 4.86 -19.06
C ASN A 78 -8.42 5.64 -17.92
N ALA A 79 -8.95 6.80 -17.52
CA ALA A 79 -8.44 7.54 -16.36
C ALA A 79 -8.57 6.74 -15.05
N ALA A 80 -9.68 6.01 -14.86
CA ALA A 80 -9.87 5.13 -13.72
C ALA A 80 -8.83 3.99 -13.69
N ARG A 81 -8.57 3.37 -14.85
CA ARG A 81 -7.54 2.33 -15.01
C ARG A 81 -6.14 2.85 -14.70
N ILE A 82 -5.75 3.99 -15.27
CA ILE A 82 -4.44 4.61 -15.04
C ILE A 82 -4.26 4.95 -13.55
N SER A 83 -5.27 5.58 -12.94
CA SER A 83 -5.22 5.96 -11.52
C SER A 83 -5.16 4.74 -10.60
N MET A 84 -5.89 3.66 -10.91
CA MET A 84 -5.82 2.39 -10.20
C MET A 84 -4.42 1.78 -10.27
N ASN A 85 -3.84 1.67 -11.48
CA ASN A 85 -2.52 1.10 -11.67
C ASN A 85 -1.44 1.91 -10.95
N GLY A 86 -1.46 3.25 -11.08
CA GLY A 86 -0.53 4.11 -10.36
C GLY A 86 -0.64 3.98 -8.83
N THR A 87 -1.85 3.75 -8.31
CA THR A 87 -2.05 3.46 -6.88
C THR A 87 -1.48 2.10 -6.49
N ALA A 88 -1.65 1.07 -7.34
CA ALA A 88 -1.09 -0.26 -7.12
C ALA A 88 0.44 -0.25 -7.12
N ASP A 89 1.05 0.48 -8.06
CA ASP A 89 2.50 0.65 -8.14
C ASP A 89 3.05 1.36 -6.90
N ALA A 90 2.42 2.47 -6.48
CA ALA A 90 2.81 3.17 -5.26
C ALA A 90 2.72 2.28 -4.00
N LEU A 91 1.70 1.41 -3.91
CA LEU A 91 1.60 0.43 -2.82
C LEU A 91 2.70 -0.65 -2.87
N ASN A 92 3.10 -1.06 -4.07
CA ASN A 92 4.21 -2.00 -4.24
C ASN A 92 5.56 -1.35 -3.89
N ASP A 93 5.76 -0.08 -4.24
CA ASP A 93 6.95 0.67 -3.85
C ASP A 93 7.01 0.90 -2.35
N LEU A 94 5.87 1.14 -1.69
CA LEU A 94 5.81 1.18 -0.22
C LEU A 94 6.24 -0.16 0.42
N LYS A 95 5.85 -1.31 -0.14
CA LYS A 95 6.34 -2.62 0.32
C LYS A 95 7.85 -2.76 0.13
N LYS A 96 8.37 -2.35 -1.03
CA LYS A 96 9.81 -2.34 -1.32
C LYS A 96 10.58 -1.42 -0.37
N ALA A 97 10.05 -0.25 -0.04
CA ALA A 97 10.64 0.67 0.93
C ALA A 97 10.76 0.03 2.33
N GLY A 98 9.73 -0.73 2.76
CA GLY A 98 9.80 -1.56 3.97
C GLY A 98 10.95 -2.57 3.92
N ARG A 99 11.09 -3.29 2.80
CA ARG A 99 12.21 -4.23 2.60
C ARG A 99 13.57 -3.54 2.62
N ILE A 100 13.73 -2.41 1.92
CA ILE A 100 14.99 -1.65 1.89
C ILE A 100 15.35 -1.18 3.30
N TYR A 101 14.37 -0.74 4.09
CA TYR A 101 14.59 -0.38 5.49
C TYR A 101 15.14 -1.56 6.30
N ASP A 102 14.52 -2.73 6.18
CA ASP A 102 14.98 -3.94 6.88
C ASP A 102 16.39 -4.34 6.44
N GLN A 103 16.69 -4.30 5.14
CA GLN A 103 18.02 -4.57 4.59
C GLN A 103 19.09 -3.62 5.14
N ASN A 104 18.79 -2.32 5.19
CA ASN A 104 19.71 -1.30 5.73
C ASN A 104 19.99 -1.50 7.24
N ARG A 105 19.18 -2.29 7.93
CA ARG A 105 19.37 -2.66 9.34
C ARG A 105 19.99 -4.05 9.54
N GLY A 106 20.36 -4.77 8.48
CA GLY A 106 20.82 -6.16 8.61
C GLY A 106 19.70 -7.11 9.06
N LEU A 107 18.46 -6.80 8.68
CA LEU A 107 17.29 -7.63 8.90
C LEU A 107 16.88 -8.24 7.55
N THR A 108 17.71 -9.09 6.94
CA THR A 108 17.28 -9.75 5.69
C THR A 108 16.41 -10.96 5.99
N SER A 109 15.36 -11.17 5.20
CA SER A 109 14.53 -12.39 5.28
C SER A 109 15.33 -13.68 5.06
N VAL A 110 16.52 -13.60 4.46
CA VAL A 110 17.41 -14.74 4.18
C VAL A 110 18.12 -15.22 5.46
N GLU A 111 18.37 -14.33 6.43
CA GLU A 111 19.01 -14.70 7.70
C GLU A 111 18.04 -15.39 8.68
N LEU A 112 16.73 -15.30 8.45
CA LEU A 112 15.71 -15.93 9.30
C LEU A 112 15.48 -17.42 8.98
N GLN A 113 15.98 -17.93 7.84
CA GLN A 113 15.77 -19.34 7.45
C GLN A 113 16.96 -20.27 7.70
N GLY A 114 18.09 -19.78 8.23
CA GLY A 114 19.21 -20.68 8.50
C GLY A 114 20.45 -19.99 9.03
N LYS A 115 20.49 -19.71 10.33
CA LYS A 115 21.75 -19.71 11.10
C LYS A 115 21.44 -19.76 12.60
N MET A 116 21.52 -20.97 13.16
CA MET A 116 21.91 -21.12 14.56
C MET A 116 23.35 -20.59 14.66
N VAL A 117 23.50 -19.33 15.09
CA VAL A 117 24.79 -18.83 15.54
C VAL A 117 24.89 -19.19 17.02
N GLU A 118 25.79 -20.12 17.33
CA GLU A 118 26.19 -20.38 18.71
C GLU A 118 26.75 -19.09 19.33
N GLY A 119 26.18 -18.70 20.48
CA GLY A 119 26.69 -17.61 21.30
C GLY A 119 26.01 -16.26 21.06
N GLY A 120 24.91 -16.01 21.78
CA GLY A 120 24.42 -14.66 22.04
C GLY A 120 22.99 -14.36 21.57
N GLY A 121 22.01 -14.79 22.37
CA GLY A 121 20.65 -14.26 22.37
C GLY A 121 19.80 -14.60 21.15
N ILE A 122 18.83 -15.49 21.32
CA ILE A 122 17.72 -15.69 20.37
C ILE A 122 17.08 -14.32 20.10
N ARG A 123 17.34 -13.73 18.93
CA ARG A 123 16.64 -12.52 18.47
C ARG A 123 15.21 -12.94 18.15
N LYS A 124 14.37 -12.98 19.19
CA LYS A 124 12.93 -13.25 19.14
C LYS A 124 12.35 -12.61 17.87
N ASN A 125 11.72 -13.41 17.01
CA ASN A 125 10.97 -13.04 15.80
C ASN A 125 10.69 -11.54 15.69
N ALA A 126 11.69 -10.77 15.25
CA ALA A 126 11.53 -9.35 15.06
C ALA A 126 10.67 -9.21 13.81
N GLU A 127 9.39 -8.91 13.99
CA GLU A 127 8.48 -8.58 12.90
C GLU A 127 9.18 -7.53 12.02
N THR A 128 9.52 -7.90 10.79
CA THR A 128 10.21 -6.99 9.87
C THR A 128 9.24 -5.91 9.40
N VAL A 129 9.75 -4.75 9.00
CA VAL A 129 8.90 -3.65 8.51
C VAL A 129 8.18 -4.06 7.23
N GLU A 130 8.84 -4.81 6.35
CA GLU A 130 8.22 -5.40 5.16
C GLU A 130 7.02 -6.28 5.53
N THR A 131 7.19 -7.18 6.51
CA THR A 131 6.11 -8.07 6.96
C THR A 131 4.97 -7.25 7.54
N LEU A 132 5.26 -6.23 8.34
CA LEU A 132 4.27 -5.35 8.94
C LEU A 132 3.47 -4.55 7.88
N VAL A 133 4.14 -4.07 6.84
CA VAL A 133 3.49 -3.39 5.71
C VAL A 133 2.57 -4.36 4.97
N LYS A 134 3.07 -5.56 4.66
CA LYS A 134 2.30 -6.60 3.95
C LYS A 134 1.09 -7.09 4.76
N SER A 135 1.24 -7.37 6.04
CA SER A 135 0.14 -7.81 6.92
C SER A 135 -0.92 -6.73 7.05
N THR A 136 -0.51 -5.48 7.33
CA THR A 136 -1.46 -4.36 7.44
C THR A 136 -2.25 -4.15 6.15
N LEU A 137 -1.59 -4.26 4.98
CA LEU A 137 -2.28 -4.17 3.69
C LEU A 137 -3.26 -5.33 3.49
N CYS A 138 -2.86 -6.56 3.78
CA CYS A 138 -3.70 -7.75 3.63
C CYS A 138 -4.96 -7.68 4.53
N GLU A 139 -4.81 -7.21 5.77
CA GLU A 139 -5.89 -7.13 6.75
C GLU A 139 -6.90 -6.01 6.47
N HIS A 140 -6.44 -4.91 5.87
CA HIS A 140 -7.26 -3.70 5.71
C HIS A 140 -7.59 -3.34 4.26
N PHE A 141 -7.07 -4.06 3.28
CA PHE A 141 -7.32 -3.83 1.86
C PHE A 141 -7.38 -5.15 1.07
N SER A 142 -8.54 -5.43 0.48
CA SER A 142 -8.83 -6.66 -0.26
C SER A 142 -8.22 -6.70 -1.67
N GLY A 143 -7.44 -5.68 -2.08
CA GLY A 143 -6.87 -5.57 -3.41
C GLY A 143 -7.79 -4.91 -4.45
N PHE A 144 -7.31 -4.86 -5.69
CA PHE A 144 -7.97 -4.15 -6.80
C PHE A 144 -8.91 -5.01 -7.64
N GLY A 145 -9.01 -6.33 -7.38
CA GLY A 145 -9.71 -7.26 -8.29
C GLY A 145 -11.16 -6.91 -8.60
N ALA A 146 -11.93 -6.41 -7.63
CA ALA A 146 -13.31 -5.96 -7.88
C ALA A 146 -13.35 -4.73 -8.80
N LEU A 147 -12.40 -3.81 -8.66
CA LEU A 147 -12.30 -2.61 -9.48
C LEU A 147 -11.80 -2.95 -10.89
N GLU A 148 -10.79 -3.82 -11.01
CA GLU A 148 -10.27 -4.33 -12.29
C GLU A 148 -11.37 -5.00 -13.11
N ASN A 149 -12.14 -5.90 -12.48
CA ASN A 149 -13.26 -6.58 -13.13
C ASN A 149 -14.31 -5.57 -13.61
N GLN A 150 -14.65 -4.57 -12.78
CA GLN A 150 -15.64 -3.57 -13.18
C GLN A 150 -15.14 -2.69 -14.33
N ILE A 151 -13.87 -2.28 -14.32
CA ILE A 151 -13.28 -1.51 -15.43
C ILE A 151 -13.36 -2.33 -16.72
N ALA A 152 -12.96 -3.60 -16.68
CA ALA A 152 -13.00 -4.48 -17.86
C ALA A 152 -14.42 -4.68 -18.42
N ILE A 153 -15.44 -4.80 -17.55
CA ILE A 153 -16.84 -4.89 -17.98
C ILE A 153 -17.28 -3.61 -18.70
N VAL A 154 -16.97 -2.45 -18.12
CA VAL A 154 -17.36 -1.16 -18.70
C VAL A 154 -16.62 -0.92 -20.03
N GLU A 155 -15.34 -1.25 -20.13
CA GLU A 155 -14.59 -1.13 -21.40
C GLU A 155 -15.18 -1.99 -22.51
N LYS A 156 -15.52 -3.25 -22.21
CA LYS A 156 -16.17 -4.15 -23.20
C LYS A 156 -17.49 -3.58 -23.69
N ALA A 157 -18.26 -2.94 -22.81
CA ALA A 157 -19.53 -2.31 -23.18
C ALA A 157 -19.37 -1.04 -24.04
N LEU A 158 -18.16 -0.47 -24.11
CA LEU A 158 -17.83 0.72 -24.89
C LEU A 158 -17.19 0.43 -26.25
N LEU A 159 -16.84 -0.84 -26.53
CA LEU A 159 -16.32 -1.22 -27.84
C LEU A 159 -17.44 -1.14 -28.89
N PRO A 160 -17.19 -0.56 -30.07
CA PRO A 160 -18.14 -0.64 -31.18
C PRO A 160 -18.29 -2.12 -31.60
N TRP A 161 -19.52 -2.48 -31.96
CA TRP A 161 -19.92 -3.81 -32.41
C TRP A 161 -19.22 -4.21 -33.70
#